data_AF-A0A7J4M9A0-F1
#
_entry.id   AF-A0A7J4M9A0-F1
#
_cell.length_a   1.000
_cell.length_b   1.000
_cell.length_c   1.000
_cell.angle_alpha   90.00
_cell.angle_beta   90.00
_cell.angle_gamma   90.00
#
_symmetry.space_group_name_H-M   'P 1'
#
loop_
_entity.id
_entity.type
_entity.pdbx_description
1 polymer ?
#
loop_
_entity_poly.entity_id
_entity_poly.type
_entity_poly.pdbx_seq_one_letter_code
_entity_poly.pdbx_strand_id
1 'polypeptide(L)'
;MSAGPTEVGKKWFMRQYWRLQQSQSLISMGFWCVTLTLLIWPYVAWRFDADTEWLGIPATYIGLASIAGMVLLTVLLIGYIYDQFLSLWKEHQNVIIERNPFATYLLTPRDAIIIGHLSTMLRSMHPDDERIKAQSEWMERWLASMPELEVFERMVTELDDRLGVPVPEFTFLPDGAVDAARQSAAARGSNEERA
;
A
#
# COMPACT_ATOMS: atom_id res chain seq x y z
N MET A 1 -6.88 20.87 -13.64
CA MET A 1 -8.35 20.94 -13.77
C MET A 1 -9.01 20.89 -12.38
N SER A 2 -9.92 21.80 -12.07
CA SER A 2 -10.66 21.79 -10.79
C SER A 2 -11.74 20.71 -10.83
N ALA A 3 -11.69 19.75 -9.91
CA ALA A 3 -12.69 18.68 -9.78
C ALA A 3 -14.11 19.26 -9.66
N GLY A 4 -15.07 18.71 -10.41
CA GLY A 4 -16.48 19.12 -10.34
C GLY A 4 -17.08 18.95 -8.94
N PRO A 5 -18.15 19.68 -8.58
CA PRO A 5 -18.69 19.74 -7.21
C PRO A 5 -19.07 18.37 -6.62
N THR A 6 -19.50 17.42 -7.46
CA THR A 6 -19.80 16.02 -7.09
C THR A 6 -18.54 15.22 -6.74
N GLU A 7 -17.45 15.42 -7.49
CA GLU A 7 -16.15 14.78 -7.27
C GLU A 7 -15.45 15.31 -6.02
N VAL A 8 -15.63 16.60 -5.69
CA VAL A 8 -15.13 17.20 -4.44
C VAL A 8 -15.82 16.57 -3.22
N GLY A 9 -17.13 16.37 -3.27
CA GLY A 9 -17.90 15.71 -2.21
C GLY A 9 -17.49 14.24 -1.99
N LYS A 10 -17.39 13.47 -3.07
CA LYS A 10 -16.91 12.07 -3.03
C LYS A 10 -15.49 11.99 -2.47
N LYS A 11 -14.58 12.85 -2.93
CA LYS A 11 -13.19 12.90 -2.46
C LYS A 11 -13.10 13.27 -0.97
N TRP A 12 -13.94 14.18 -0.50
CA TRP A 12 -14.02 14.51 0.93
C TRP A 12 -14.53 13.33 1.76
N PHE A 13 -15.59 12.66 1.31
CA PHE A 13 -16.15 11.48 1.99
C PHE A 13 -15.13 10.35 2.06
N MET A 14 -14.48 10.02 0.93
CA MET A 14 -13.43 9.01 0.88
C MET A 14 -12.26 9.35 1.82
N ARG A 15 -11.93 10.64 1.98
CA ARG A 15 -10.91 11.07 2.94
C ARG A 15 -11.34 10.82 4.39
N GLN A 16 -12.60 11.04 4.75
CA GLN A 16 -13.08 10.73 6.10
C GLN A 16 -13.17 9.22 6.33
N TYR A 17 -13.67 8.47 5.34
CA TYR A 17 -13.68 7.01 5.38
C TYR A 17 -12.28 6.44 5.61
N TRP A 18 -11.28 6.94 4.87
CA TRP A 18 -9.89 6.56 5.06
C TRP A 18 -9.39 6.85 6.49
N ARG A 19 -9.74 8.01 7.07
CA ARG A 19 -9.36 8.34 8.45
C ARG A 19 -9.97 7.37 9.46
N LEU A 20 -11.24 7.03 9.28
CA LEU A 20 -11.92 6.03 10.12
C LEU A 20 -11.24 4.67 10.02
N GLN A 21 -10.93 4.22 8.80
CA GLN A 21 -10.24 2.95 8.57
C GLN A 21 -8.86 2.90 9.23
N GLN A 22 -8.08 3.98 9.16
CA GLN A 22 -6.78 4.05 9.85
C GLN A 22 -6.91 4.00 11.37
N SER A 23 -7.94 4.63 11.93
CA SER A 23 -8.19 4.62 13.38
C SER A 23 -8.79 3.31 13.90
N GLN A 24 -9.33 2.47 13.02
CA GLN A 24 -10.09 1.26 13.37
C GLN A 24 -9.29 0.33 14.30
N SER A 25 -8.03 0.07 13.98
CA SER A 25 -7.20 -0.86 14.77
C SER A 25 -6.96 -0.36 16.19
N LEU A 26 -6.70 0.95 16.36
CA LEU A 26 -6.48 1.55 17.67
C LEU A 26 -7.76 1.56 18.52
N ILE A 27 -8.88 1.98 17.92
CA ILE A 27 -10.18 2.00 18.61
C ILE A 27 -10.61 0.59 18.98
N SER A 28 -10.46 -0.39 18.07
CA SER A 28 -10.79 -1.79 18.31
C SER A 28 -9.97 -2.36 19.47
N MET A 29 -8.66 -2.14 19.48
CA MET A 29 -7.78 -2.63 20.55
C MET A 29 -8.18 -2.04 21.91
N GLY A 30 -8.41 -0.72 21.98
CA GLY A 30 -8.86 -0.07 23.20
C GLY A 30 -10.22 -0.55 23.66
N PHE A 31 -11.17 -0.69 22.74
CA PHE A 31 -12.52 -1.19 23.00
C PHE A 31 -12.49 -2.60 23.58
N TRP A 32 -11.74 -3.53 22.98
CA TRP A 32 -11.64 -4.90 23.47
C TRP A 32 -10.91 -4.99 24.81
N CYS A 33 -9.85 -4.21 25.01
CA CYS A 33 -9.14 -4.16 26.28
C CYS A 33 -10.07 -3.70 27.42
N VAL A 34 -10.79 -2.59 27.22
CA VAL A 34 -11.74 -2.06 28.21
C VAL A 34 -12.88 -3.04 28.45
N THR A 35 -13.48 -3.58 27.39
CA THR A 35 -14.61 -4.51 27.48
C THR A 35 -14.23 -5.77 28.25
N LEU A 36 -13.10 -6.40 27.93
CA LEU A 36 -12.61 -7.57 28.66
C LEU A 36 -12.29 -7.25 30.11
N THR A 37 -11.66 -6.10 30.37
CA THR A 37 -11.33 -5.66 31.73
C THR A 37 -12.59 -5.53 32.60
N LEU A 38 -13.62 -4.85 32.08
CA LEU A 38 -14.88 -4.65 32.79
C LEU A 38 -15.70 -5.94 32.92
N LEU A 39 -15.61 -6.85 31.95
CA LEU A 39 -16.25 -8.16 32.01
C LEU A 39 -15.60 -9.06 33.07
N ILE A 40 -14.28 -8.99 33.21
CA ILE A 40 -13.51 -9.80 34.18
C ILE A 40 -13.63 -9.23 35.59
N TRP A 41 -13.70 -7.90 35.74
CA TRP A 41 -13.75 -7.20 37.04
C TRP A 41 -14.69 -7.85 38.08
N PRO A 42 -15.99 -8.11 37.81
CA PRO A 42 -16.90 -8.67 38.82
C PRO A 42 -16.45 -10.02 39.37
N TYR A 43 -15.66 -10.80 38.61
CA TYR A 43 -15.16 -12.11 39.05
C TYR A 43 -13.92 -12.01 39.95
N VAL A 44 -13.21 -10.89 39.93
CA VAL A 44 -11.95 -10.69 40.66
C VAL A 44 -12.05 -9.55 41.69
N ALA A 45 -13.14 -8.77 41.66
CA ALA A 45 -13.37 -7.63 42.55
C ALA A 45 -13.26 -7.99 44.03
N TRP A 46 -13.63 -9.21 44.42
CA TRP A 46 -13.50 -9.73 45.80
C TRP A 46 -12.06 -9.73 46.34
N ARG A 47 -11.05 -9.62 45.46
CA ARG A 47 -9.64 -9.56 45.83
C ARG A 47 -9.17 -8.16 46.21
N PHE A 48 -9.95 -7.13 45.88
CA PHE A 48 -9.63 -5.74 46.09
C PHE A 48 -10.62 -5.13 47.08
N ASP A 49 -10.11 -4.70 48.23
CA ASP A 49 -10.92 -3.97 49.19
C ASP A 49 -11.07 -2.51 48.73
N ALA A 50 -12.31 -2.05 48.59
CA ALA A 50 -12.63 -0.73 48.04
C ALA A 50 -12.17 0.41 48.97
N ASP A 51 -12.05 0.14 50.28
CA ASP A 51 -11.64 1.12 51.29
C ASP A 51 -10.11 1.23 51.40
N THR A 52 -9.37 0.39 50.68
CA THR A 52 -7.91 0.41 50.69
C THR A 52 -7.37 1.32 49.59
N GLU A 53 -6.55 2.29 49.99
CA GLU A 53 -5.79 3.13 49.08
C GLU A 53 -4.31 2.71 49.05
N TRP A 54 -3.74 2.63 47.85
CA TRP A 54 -2.31 2.41 47.65
C TRP A 54 -1.74 3.61 46.93
N LEU A 55 -0.75 4.28 47.53
CA LEU A 55 -0.13 5.49 46.98
C LEU A 55 -1.16 6.59 46.62
N GLY A 56 -2.25 6.70 47.40
CA GLY A 56 -3.34 7.66 47.16
C GLY A 56 -4.27 7.31 46.00
N ILE A 57 -4.18 6.09 45.45
CA ILE A 57 -5.07 5.57 44.41
C ILE A 57 -5.92 4.44 45.02
N PRO A 58 -7.25 4.48 44.88
CA PRO A 58 -8.12 3.39 45.33
C PRO A 58 -7.73 2.05 44.70
N ALA A 59 -7.70 0.98 45.50
CA ALA A 59 -7.29 -0.35 45.07
C ALA A 59 -8.11 -0.88 43.87
N THR A 60 -9.36 -0.41 43.70
CA THR A 60 -10.20 -0.68 42.53
C THR A 60 -9.54 -0.28 41.20
N TYR A 61 -8.94 0.91 41.12
CA TYR A 61 -8.30 1.38 39.88
C TYR A 61 -7.01 0.61 39.57
N ILE A 62 -6.26 0.23 40.61
CA ILE A 62 -5.08 -0.61 40.48
C ILE A 62 -5.49 -2.01 40.00
N GLY A 63 -6.58 -2.55 40.53
CA GLY A 63 -7.14 -3.82 40.09
C GLY A 63 -7.56 -3.79 38.62
N LEU A 64 -8.31 -2.78 38.20
CA LEU A 64 -8.69 -2.58 36.79
C LEU A 64 -7.46 -2.44 35.88
N ALA A 65 -6.47 -1.64 36.28
CA ALA A 65 -5.23 -1.47 35.52
C ALA A 65 -4.44 -2.79 35.41
N SER A 66 -4.39 -3.59 36.48
CA SER A 66 -3.71 -4.89 36.48
C SER A 66 -4.38 -5.90 35.55
N ILE A 67 -5.72 -5.93 35.50
CA ILE A 67 -6.48 -6.79 34.59
C ILE A 67 -6.26 -6.34 33.14
N ALA A 68 -6.36 -5.04 32.87
CA ALA A 68 -6.08 -4.49 31.54
C ALA A 68 -4.66 -4.84 31.08
N GLY A 69 -3.67 -4.70 31.97
CA GLY A 69 -2.29 -5.11 31.72
C GLY A 69 -2.15 -6.60 31.42
N MET A 70 -2.81 -7.47 32.19
CA MET A 70 -2.81 -8.92 31.94
C MET A 70 -3.41 -9.25 30.56
N VAL A 71 -4.56 -8.66 30.21
CA VAL A 71 -5.20 -8.87 28.90
C VAL A 71 -4.26 -8.48 27.76
N LEU A 72 -3.60 -7.33 27.87
CA LEU A 72 -2.63 -6.87 26.86
C LEU A 72 -1.43 -7.81 26.77
N LEU A 73 -0.89 -8.27 27.90
CA LEU A 73 0.22 -9.23 27.93
C LEU A 73 -0.17 -10.57 27.31
N THR A 74 -1.39 -11.07 27.57
CA THR A 74 -1.89 -12.31 26.96
C THR A 74 -2.03 -12.17 25.45
N VAL A 75 -2.63 -11.08 24.96
CA VAL A 75 -2.75 -10.82 23.52
C VAL A 75 -1.37 -10.71 22.87
N LEU A 76 -0.43 -10.02 23.52
CA LEU A 76 0.95 -9.91 23.04
C LEU A 76 1.66 -11.27 23.00
N LEU A 77 1.48 -12.11 24.02
CA LEU A 77 2.06 -13.46 24.06
C LEU A 77 1.52 -14.34 22.95
N ILE A 78 0.20 -14.30 22.70
CA ILE A 78 -0.42 -15.02 21.57
C ILE A 78 0.16 -14.52 20.25
N GLY A 79 0.28 -13.20 20.07
CA GLY A 79 0.89 -12.61 18.87
C GLY A 79 2.35 -13.03 18.68
N TYR A 80 3.13 -13.07 19.77
CA TYR A 80 4.51 -13.53 19.76
C TYR A 80 4.62 -15.01 19.37
N ILE A 81 3.77 -15.88 19.94
CA ILE A 81 3.73 -17.30 19.59
C ILE A 81 3.34 -17.48 18.11
N TYR A 82 2.36 -16.72 17.63
CA TYR A 82 1.94 -16.73 16.22
C TYR A 82 3.10 -16.35 15.29
N ASP A 83 3.85 -15.31 15.65
CA ASP A 83 5.00 -14.85 14.86
C ASP A 83 6.13 -15.90 14.81
N GLN A 84 6.53 -16.41 15.98
CA GLN A 84 7.70 -17.30 16.10
C GLN A 84 7.45 -18.72 15.61
N PHE A 85 6.28 -19.31 15.91
CA PHE A 85 6.02 -20.73 15.61
C PHE A 85 5.22 -20.93 14.33
N LEU A 86 4.19 -20.12 14.11
CA LEU A 86 3.33 -20.31 12.95
C LEU A 86 3.89 -19.58 11.73
N SER A 87 4.44 -18.37 11.90
CA SER A 87 5.05 -17.55 10.83
C SER A 87 4.16 -17.43 9.56
N LEU A 88 2.84 -17.65 9.69
CA LEU A 88 1.88 -17.69 8.59
C LEU A 88 1.79 -16.35 7.85
N TRP A 89 2.14 -15.25 8.52
CA TRP A 89 2.22 -13.94 7.90
C TRP A 89 3.27 -13.92 6.77
N LYS A 90 4.38 -14.67 6.89
CA LYS A 90 5.42 -14.74 5.85
C LYS A 90 4.87 -15.38 4.59
N GLU A 91 4.22 -16.52 4.74
CA GLU A 91 3.57 -17.20 3.61
C GLU A 91 2.45 -16.37 3.01
N HIS A 92 1.67 -15.68 3.85
CA HIS A 92 0.66 -14.76 3.36
C HIS A 92 1.27 -13.62 2.52
N GLN A 93 2.41 -13.05 2.95
CA GLN A 93 3.12 -12.04 2.16
C GLN A 93 3.66 -12.62 0.84
N ASN A 94 4.21 -13.84 0.86
CA ASN A 94 4.64 -14.51 -0.37
C ASN A 94 3.48 -14.67 -1.35
N VAL A 95 2.34 -15.16 -0.87
CA VAL A 95 1.12 -15.30 -1.70
C VAL A 95 0.64 -13.96 -2.24
N ILE A 96 0.73 -12.87 -1.46
CA ILE A 96 0.40 -11.52 -1.95
C ILE A 96 1.34 -11.11 -3.09
N ILE A 97 2.64 -11.36 -2.95
CA ILE A 97 3.65 -11.03 -3.96
C ILE A 97 3.46 -11.89 -5.21
N GLU A 98 3.29 -13.20 -5.06
CA GLU A 98 3.07 -14.14 -6.17
C GLU A 98 1.82 -13.80 -6.97
N ARG A 99 0.74 -13.38 -6.28
CA ARG A 99 -0.50 -12.95 -6.92
C ARG A 99 -0.43 -11.55 -7.51
N ASN A 100 0.54 -10.74 -7.11
CA ASN A 100 0.71 -9.40 -7.66
C ASN A 100 1.41 -9.53 -9.02
N PRO A 101 0.70 -9.28 -10.13
CA PRO A 101 1.30 -9.40 -11.46
C PRO A 101 2.43 -8.40 -11.65
N PHE A 102 2.39 -7.22 -11.00
CA PHE A 102 3.44 -6.20 -11.05
C PHE A 102 4.69 -6.54 -10.26
N ALA A 103 4.64 -7.57 -9.41
CA ALA A 103 5.82 -8.07 -8.70
C ALA A 103 6.49 -9.24 -9.44
N THR A 104 5.81 -9.82 -10.43
CA THR A 104 6.25 -11.06 -11.09
C THR A 104 6.59 -10.86 -12.57
N TYR A 105 5.66 -10.34 -13.39
CA TYR A 105 5.85 -10.26 -14.85
C TYR A 105 5.36 -8.96 -15.51
N LEU A 106 4.46 -8.20 -14.87
CA LEU A 106 4.12 -6.85 -15.31
C LEU A 106 5.09 -5.85 -14.69
N LEU A 107 5.34 -4.75 -15.40
CA LEU A 107 6.21 -3.68 -14.92
C LEU A 107 5.38 -2.50 -14.42
N THR A 108 5.73 -1.97 -13.24
CA THR A 108 5.24 -0.65 -12.86
C THR A 108 5.91 0.42 -13.73
N PRO A 109 5.27 1.57 -13.98
CA PRO A 109 5.88 2.59 -14.84
C PRO A 109 7.22 3.12 -14.38
N ARG A 110 7.42 3.20 -13.07
CA ARG A 110 8.71 3.56 -12.50
C ARG A 110 9.77 2.52 -12.85
N ASP A 111 9.48 1.24 -12.64
CA ASP A 111 10.46 0.16 -12.86
C ASP A 111 10.78 0.03 -14.35
N ALA A 112 9.78 0.19 -15.22
CA ALA A 112 9.98 0.19 -16.67
C ALA A 112 10.95 1.30 -17.11
N ILE A 113 10.79 2.52 -16.60
CA ILE A 113 11.70 3.63 -16.92
C ILE A 113 13.12 3.34 -16.43
N ILE A 114 13.27 2.83 -15.21
CA ILE A 114 14.59 2.50 -14.63
C ILE A 114 15.27 1.41 -15.45
N ILE A 115 14.58 0.30 -15.72
CA ILE A 115 15.10 -0.83 -16.49
C ILE A 115 15.43 -0.40 -17.92
N GLY A 116 14.59 0.44 -18.54
CA GLY A 116 14.82 0.99 -19.87
C GLY A 116 16.13 1.78 -19.96
N HIS A 117 16.34 2.74 -19.06
CA HIS A 117 17.58 3.50 -19.00
C HIS A 117 18.81 2.61 -18.71
N LEU A 118 18.67 1.64 -17.82
CA LEU A 118 19.76 0.69 -17.51
C LEU A 118 20.10 -0.19 -18.71
N SER A 119 19.10 -0.68 -19.45
CA SER A 119 19.29 -1.49 -20.66
C SER A 119 20.04 -0.70 -21.73
N THR A 120 19.58 0.53 -22.02
CA THR A 120 20.24 1.41 -22.99
C THR A 120 21.66 1.75 -22.57
N MET A 121 21.89 2.02 -21.28
CA MET A 121 23.21 2.31 -20.74
C MET A 121 24.15 1.11 -20.87
N LEU A 122 23.72 -0.09 -20.48
CA LEU A 122 24.51 -1.33 -20.59
C LEU A 122 24.92 -1.59 -22.04
N ARG A 123 23.97 -1.48 -22.98
CA ARG A 123 24.23 -1.65 -24.41
C ARG A 123 25.23 -0.62 -24.95
N SER A 124 25.15 0.63 -24.48
CA SER A 124 26.06 1.70 -24.90
C SER A 124 27.49 1.54 -24.36
N MET A 125 27.65 0.99 -23.15
CA MET A 125 28.96 0.80 -22.52
C MET A 125 29.69 -0.43 -23.05
N HIS A 126 28.96 -1.45 -23.53
CA HIS A 126 29.51 -2.71 -24.00
C HIS A 126 29.05 -3.04 -25.43
N PRO A 127 29.40 -2.21 -26.43
CA PRO A 127 28.88 -2.34 -27.80
C PRO A 127 29.43 -3.56 -28.55
N ASP A 128 30.45 -4.25 -28.04
CA ASP A 128 31.06 -5.43 -28.68
C ASP A 128 30.72 -6.75 -27.96
N ASP A 129 30.00 -6.69 -26.82
CA ASP A 129 29.62 -7.88 -26.07
C ASP A 129 28.25 -8.40 -26.53
N GLU A 130 28.28 -9.46 -27.33
CA GLU A 130 27.07 -10.10 -27.87
C GLU A 130 26.12 -10.63 -26.80
N ARG A 131 26.61 -11.03 -25.62
CA ARG A 131 25.76 -11.49 -24.52
C ARG A 131 25.01 -10.33 -23.89
N ILE A 132 25.67 -9.19 -23.70
CA ILE A 132 25.03 -7.98 -23.16
C ILE A 132 24.01 -7.41 -24.14
N LYS A 133 24.30 -7.45 -25.45
CA LYS A 133 23.33 -7.07 -26.49
C LYS A 133 22.08 -7.94 -26.43
N ALA A 134 22.24 -9.26 -26.41
CA ALA A 134 21.11 -10.19 -26.36
C ALA A 134 20.25 -9.99 -25.11
N GLN A 135 20.88 -9.74 -23.95
CA GLN A 135 20.16 -9.42 -22.71
C GLN A 135 19.40 -8.10 -22.81
N SER A 136 20.02 -7.05 -23.35
CA SER A 136 19.42 -5.72 -23.49
C SER A 136 18.24 -5.75 -24.46
N GLU A 137 18.36 -6.48 -25.58
CA GLU A 137 17.28 -6.68 -26.55
C GLU A 137 16.11 -7.47 -25.92
N TRP A 138 16.39 -8.49 -25.13
CA TRP A 138 15.34 -9.23 -24.41
C TRP A 138 14.60 -8.33 -23.42
N MET A 139 15.32 -7.48 -22.68
CA MET A 139 14.72 -6.49 -21.77
C MET A 139 13.88 -5.45 -22.53
N GLU A 140 14.36 -4.93 -23.66
CA GLU A 140 13.61 -3.99 -24.52
C GLU A 140 12.31 -4.62 -25.03
N ARG A 141 12.33 -5.91 -25.43
CA ARG A 141 11.10 -6.64 -25.83
C ARG A 141 10.10 -6.76 -24.69
N TRP A 142 10.57 -7.00 -23.47
CA TRP A 142 9.68 -7.03 -22.31
C TRP A 142 9.11 -5.64 -22.01
N LEU A 143 9.94 -4.59 -22.07
CA LEU A 143 9.52 -3.20 -21.91
C LEU A 143 8.50 -2.76 -22.96
N ALA A 144 8.56 -3.29 -24.19
CA ALA A 144 7.60 -2.99 -25.24
C ALA A 144 6.16 -3.44 -24.93
N SER A 145 5.96 -4.35 -23.97
CA SER A 145 4.62 -4.74 -23.49
C SER A 145 4.00 -3.74 -22.50
N MET A 146 4.81 -2.83 -21.96
CA MET A 146 4.41 -1.93 -20.89
C MET A 146 3.43 -0.82 -21.32
N PRO A 147 3.55 -0.20 -22.53
CA PRO A 147 2.61 0.81 -22.98
C PRO A 147 1.15 0.34 -23.12
N GLU A 148 0.92 -0.96 -23.20
CA GLU A 148 -0.42 -1.56 -23.29
C GLU A 148 -1.18 -1.49 -21.95
N LEU A 149 -0.49 -1.22 -20.84
CA LEU A 149 -1.09 -1.19 -19.50
C LEU A 149 -1.68 0.18 -19.19
N GLU A 150 -2.91 0.20 -18.64
CA GLU A 150 -3.58 1.43 -18.19
C GLU A 150 -2.71 2.26 -17.22
N VAL A 151 -1.89 1.60 -16.41
CA VAL A 151 -1.02 2.26 -15.44
C VAL A 151 0.03 3.15 -16.13
N PHE A 152 0.46 2.81 -17.35
CA PHE A 152 1.34 3.65 -18.15
C PHE A 152 0.65 4.92 -18.62
N GLU A 153 -0.56 4.80 -19.18
CA GLU A 153 -1.36 5.94 -19.64
C GLU A 153 -1.64 6.93 -18.50
N ARG A 154 -1.98 6.41 -17.32
CA ARG A 154 -2.15 7.23 -16.11
C ARG A 154 -0.87 7.94 -15.71
N MET A 155 0.28 7.26 -15.81
CA MET A 155 1.57 7.89 -15.53
C MET A 155 1.88 9.01 -16.52
N VAL A 156 1.72 8.79 -17.83
CA VAL A 156 1.96 9.82 -18.87
C VAL A 156 1.08 11.03 -18.61
N THR A 157 -0.22 10.82 -18.43
CA THR A 157 -1.20 11.90 -18.20
C THR A 157 -0.88 12.71 -16.95
N GLU A 158 -0.61 12.04 -15.82
CA GLU A 158 -0.31 12.71 -14.57
C GLU A 158 1.04 13.46 -14.62
N LEU A 159 2.02 12.95 -15.36
CA LEU A 159 3.31 13.63 -15.54
C LEU A 159 3.19 14.84 -16.48
N ASP A 160 2.44 14.74 -17.58
CA ASP A 160 2.11 15.85 -18.47
C ASP A 160 1.49 17.00 -17.66
N ASP A 161 0.49 16.69 -16.82
CA ASP A 161 -0.21 17.66 -15.97
C ASP A 161 0.71 18.28 -14.90
N ARG A 162 1.54 17.47 -14.25
CA ARG A 162 2.41 17.95 -13.16
C ARG A 162 3.58 18.78 -13.63
N LEU A 163 4.18 18.42 -14.77
CA LEU A 163 5.36 19.09 -15.30
C LEU A 163 4.99 20.23 -16.24
N GLY A 164 3.74 20.29 -16.72
CA GLY A 164 3.28 21.31 -17.67
C GLY A 164 3.95 21.24 -19.04
N VAL A 165 4.68 20.13 -19.29
CA VAL A 165 5.34 19.81 -20.55
C VAL A 165 5.05 18.35 -20.86
N PRO A 166 4.88 17.99 -22.14
CA PRO A 166 4.60 16.61 -22.52
C PRO A 166 5.79 15.72 -22.18
N VAL A 167 5.51 14.55 -21.60
CA VAL A 167 6.46 13.45 -21.43
C VAL A 167 7.06 13.13 -22.79
N PRO A 168 8.40 13.15 -22.91
CA PRO A 168 9.07 12.83 -24.16
C PRO A 168 8.95 11.35 -24.47
N GLU A 169 9.09 11.00 -25.75
CA GLU A 169 9.25 9.60 -26.15
C GLU A 169 10.55 9.02 -25.56
N PHE A 170 10.44 7.81 -25.04
CA PHE A 170 11.57 7.11 -24.44
C PHE A 170 12.27 6.25 -25.49
N THR A 171 13.60 6.35 -25.59
CA THR A 171 14.41 5.64 -26.60
C THR A 171 14.38 4.12 -26.50
N PHE A 172 13.92 3.59 -25.36
CA PHE A 172 13.82 2.15 -25.09
C PHE A 172 12.40 1.61 -25.26
N LEU A 173 11.44 2.47 -25.62
CA LEU A 173 10.07 2.06 -25.97
C LEU A 173 9.90 2.06 -27.48
N PRO A 174 8.88 1.35 -28.00
CA PRO A 174 8.48 1.48 -29.40
C PRO A 174 8.15 2.92 -29.76
N ASP A 175 8.46 3.32 -31.00
CA ASP A 175 8.19 4.67 -31.49
C ASP A 175 6.69 5.00 -31.40
N GLY A 176 6.37 6.16 -30.82
CA GLY A 176 5.00 6.64 -30.65
C GLY A 176 4.23 5.97 -29.50
N ALA A 177 4.90 5.21 -28.63
CA ALA A 177 4.26 4.56 -27.49
C ALA A 177 3.68 5.58 -26.49
N VAL A 178 4.38 6.69 -26.21
CA VAL A 178 3.89 7.74 -25.31
C VAL A 178 2.73 8.49 -25.95
N ASP A 179 2.84 8.81 -27.25
CA ASP A 179 1.76 9.44 -28.01
C ASP A 179 0.50 8.56 -28.09
N ALA A 180 0.66 7.25 -28.30
CA ALA A 180 -0.45 6.30 -28.29
C ALA A 180 -1.15 6.25 -26.93
N ALA A 181 -0.38 6.25 -25.83
CA ALA A 181 -0.93 6.29 -24.48
C ALA A 181 -1.73 7.58 -24.22
N ARG A 182 -1.25 8.72 -24.74
CA ARG A 182 -1.95 10.01 -24.65
C ARG A 182 -3.26 10.02 -25.45
N GLN A 183 -3.24 9.47 -26.67
CA GLN A 183 -4.45 9.35 -27.51
C GLN A 183 -5.50 8.44 -26.87
N SER A 184 -5.06 7.31 -26.29
CA SER A 184 -5.94 6.38 -25.56
C SER A 184 -6.59 7.04 -24.34
N ALA A 185 -5.82 7.80 -23.55
CA ALA A 185 -6.33 8.54 -22.41
C ALA A 185 -7.37 9.61 -22.84
N ALA A 186 -7.08 10.37 -23.89
CA ALA A 186 -7.99 11.38 -24.43
C ALA A 186 -9.31 10.77 -24.96
N ALA A 187 -9.24 9.62 -25.65
CA ALA A 187 -10.41 8.90 -26.12
C ALA A 187 -11.31 8.44 -24.95
N ARG A 188 -10.71 7.96 -23.85
CA ARG A 188 -11.45 7.53 -22.66
C ARG A 188 -12.15 8.69 -21.96
N GLY A 189 -11.47 9.83 -21.76
CA GLY A 189 -12.08 11.04 -21.20
C GLY A 189 -13.28 11.54 -22.01
N SER A 190 -13.21 11.48 -23.34
CA SER A 190 -14.31 11.91 -24.22
C SER A 190 -15.55 11.02 -24.16
N ASN A 191 -15.40 9.73 -23.83
CA ASN A 191 -16.52 8.80 -23.66
C ASN A 191 -17.20 8.98 -22.30
N GLU A 192 -16.44 9.33 -21.25
CA GLU A 192 -16.99 9.64 -19.92
C GLU A 192 -17.78 10.95 -19.91
N GLU A 193 -17.41 11.95 -20.73
CA GLU A 193 -18.16 13.21 -20.87
C GLU A 193 -19.46 13.07 -21.68
N ARG A 194 -19.63 11.97 -22.43
CA ARG A 194 -20.80 11.70 -23.27
C ARG A 194 -21.84 10.77 -22.63
N ALA A 195 -21.52 10.17 -21.49
CA ALA A 195 -22.39 9.27 -20.73
C ALA A 195 -23.05 9.98 -19.54
#